data_AF-A0A1D3L171-F1
#
_entry.id   AF-A0A1D3L171-F1
#
_cell.length_a   1.000
_cell.length_b   1.000
_cell.length_c   1.000
_cell.angle_alpha   90.00
_cell.angle_beta   90.00
_cell.angle_gamma   90.00
#
_symmetry.space_group_name_H-M   'P 1'
#
loop_
_entity.id
_entity.type
_entity.pdbx_description
1 polymer ?
#
loop_
_entity_poly.entity_id
_entity_poly.type
_entity_poly.pdbx_seq_one_letter_code
_entity_poly.pdbx_strand_id
1 'polypeptide(L)'
;MIIKWKSVVFGCFLAIIISTILSSVFDVLLGIRIGNLWNWMGFLLAAVYVSYSLGGGYLKEGVVYGVLIGLIGGVIGGILSLIALWLINGSLELSLTRIILDFLVNAIVYSTVSAIGGIIGLLLTGKSKRRKIIA
;
A
#
# COMPACT_ATOMS: atom_id res chain seq x y z
N MET A 1 -21.77 -5.90 -1.48
CA MET A 1 -20.70 -5.52 -0.54
C MET A 1 -20.74 -4.01 -0.38
N ILE A 2 -20.99 -3.49 0.82
CA ILE A 2 -20.94 -2.04 1.07
C ILE A 2 -19.50 -1.71 1.45
N ILE A 3 -18.82 -0.91 0.64
CA ILE A 3 -17.42 -0.54 0.86
C ILE A 3 -17.35 0.47 2.01
N LYS A 4 -16.60 0.12 3.06
CA LYS A 4 -16.30 1.04 4.16
C LYS A 4 -15.16 1.96 3.78
N TRP A 5 -15.48 3.09 3.13
CA TRP A 5 -14.49 4.08 2.67
C TRP A 5 -13.56 4.58 3.76
N LYS A 6 -14.04 4.70 5.01
CA LYS A 6 -13.20 5.07 6.16
C LYS A 6 -11.99 4.14 6.33
N SER A 7 -12.17 2.84 6.14
CA SER A 7 -11.08 1.85 6.24
C SER A 7 -10.09 1.94 5.06
N VAL A 8 -10.59 2.23 3.85
CA VAL A 8 -9.74 2.42 2.66
C VAL A 8 -8.85 3.65 2.84
N VAL A 9 -9.44 4.77 3.24
CA VAL A 9 -8.71 6.02 3.46
C VAL A 9 -7.65 5.85 4.55
N PHE A 10 -8.02 5.24 5.68
CA PHE A 10 -7.08 4.92 6.74
C PHE A 10 -5.93 4.03 6.25
N GLY A 11 -6.24 3.01 5.45
CA GLY A 11 -5.25 2.15 4.82
C GLY A 11 -4.29 2.89 3.88
N CYS A 12 -4.78 3.85 3.11
CA CYS A 12 -3.95 4.67 2.23
C CYS A 12 -2.95 5.51 3.03
N PHE A 13 -3.42 6.19 4.07
CA PHE A 13 -2.53 6.94 4.96
C PHE A 13 -1.50 6.04 5.64
N LEU A 14 -1.95 4.90 6.16
CA LEU A 14 -1.06 3.94 6.80
C LEU A 14 0.00 3.40 5.82
N ALA A 15 -0.39 3.11 4.57
CA ALA A 15 0.53 2.68 3.52
C ALA A 15 1.61 3.73 3.28
N ILE A 16 1.22 4.99 3.06
CA ILE A 16 2.17 6.09 2.83
C ILE A 16 3.12 6.26 4.02
N ILE A 17 2.60 6.26 5.25
CA ILE A 17 3.40 6.43 6.47
C ILE A 17 4.40 5.28 6.62
N ILE A 18 3.93 4.03 6.57
CA ILE A 18 4.79 2.86 6.74
C ILE A 18 5.82 2.77 5.62
N SER A 19 5.43 3.02 4.36
CA SER A 19 6.37 3.05 3.22
C SER A 19 7.45 4.13 3.41
N THR A 20 7.07 5.32 3.87
CA THR A 20 8.03 6.42 4.13
C THR A 20 9.00 6.05 5.24
N ILE A 21 8.50 5.43 6.33
CA ILE A 21 9.34 4.97 7.45
C ILE A 21 10.31 3.88 6.97
N LEU A 22 9.80 2.84 6.28
CA LEU A 22 10.62 1.75 5.76
C LEU A 22 11.68 2.26 4.79
N SER A 23 11.30 3.12 3.85
CA SER A 23 12.26 3.71 2.91
C SER A 23 13.31 4.54 3.65
N SER A 24 12.92 5.36 4.63
CA SER A 24 13.88 6.17 5.39
C SER A 24 14.84 5.31 6.21
N VAL A 25 14.37 4.26 6.87
CA VAL A 25 15.23 3.38 7.69
C VAL A 25 16.14 2.54 6.81
N PHE A 26 15.62 1.87 5.80
CA PHE A 26 16.42 0.90 5.05
C PHE A 26 17.25 1.53 3.93
N ASP A 27 16.71 2.52 3.23
CA ASP A 27 17.43 3.19 2.14
C ASP A 27 18.43 4.21 2.70
N VAL A 28 17.97 5.13 3.55
CA VAL A 28 18.82 6.24 4.03
C VAL A 28 19.74 5.79 5.16
N LEU A 29 19.23 5.06 6.15
CA LEU A 29 20.00 4.76 7.36
C LEU A 29 20.87 3.51 7.24
N LEU A 30 20.38 2.47 6.54
CA LEU A 30 21.12 1.21 6.33
C LEU A 30 21.83 1.12 4.96
N GLY A 31 21.56 2.05 4.03
CA GLY A 31 22.17 2.05 2.70
C GLY A 31 21.72 0.90 1.79
N ILE A 32 20.66 0.17 2.15
CA ILE A 32 20.18 -1.00 1.40
C ILE A 32 19.17 -0.53 0.36
N ARG A 33 19.69 -0.12 -0.80
CA ARG A 33 18.89 0.34 -1.96
C ARG A 33 18.45 -0.82 -2.84
N ILE A 34 17.27 -1.37 -2.56
CA ILE A 34 16.64 -2.40 -3.40
C ILE A 34 15.42 -1.80 -4.08
N GLY A 35 15.65 -0.77 -4.92
CA GLY A 35 14.61 -0.09 -5.68
C GLY A 35 13.37 0.30 -4.84
N ASN A 36 12.18 -0.05 -5.34
CA ASN A 36 10.90 0.28 -4.69
C ASN A 36 10.41 -0.76 -3.65
N LEU A 37 11.26 -1.73 -3.27
CA LEU A 37 10.86 -2.85 -2.43
C LEU A 37 10.33 -2.41 -1.07
N TRP A 38 10.97 -1.43 -0.42
CA TRP A 38 10.53 -0.89 0.87
C TRP A 38 9.18 -0.21 0.79
N ASN A 39 8.92 0.49 -0.32
CA ASN A 39 7.63 1.10 -0.58
C ASN A 39 6.55 0.03 -0.77
N TRP A 40 6.82 -1.01 -1.56
CA TRP A 40 5.90 -2.15 -1.73
C TRP A 40 5.61 -2.84 -0.40
N MET A 41 6.62 -3.02 0.44
CA MET A 41 6.46 -3.65 1.75
C MET A 41 5.53 -2.84 2.67
N GLY A 42 5.63 -1.51 2.64
CA GLY A 42 4.71 -0.65 3.41
C GLY A 42 3.27 -0.76 2.95
N PHE A 43 3.03 -0.80 1.63
CA PHE A 43 1.71 -1.03 1.04
C PHE A 43 1.14 -2.43 1.35
N LEU A 44 2.01 -3.44 1.39
CA LEU A 44 1.64 -4.80 1.79
C LEU A 44 1.21 -4.82 3.25
N LEU A 45 2.04 -4.29 4.16
CA LEU A 45 1.78 -4.29 5.60
C LEU A 45 0.51 -3.49 5.96
N ALA A 46 0.31 -2.34 5.32
CA ALA A 46 -0.91 -1.55 5.51
C ALA A 46 -2.16 -2.31 5.06
N ALA A 47 -2.11 -2.98 3.91
CA ALA A 47 -3.23 -3.79 3.42
C ALA A 47 -3.51 -5.02 4.31
N VAL A 48 -2.46 -5.66 4.85
CA VAL A 48 -2.58 -6.72 5.86
C VAL A 48 -3.29 -6.20 7.09
N TYR A 49 -2.85 -5.06 7.63
CA TYR A 49 -3.41 -4.48 8.84
C TYR A 49 -4.89 -4.13 8.67
N VAL A 50 -5.24 -3.40 7.60
CA VAL A 50 -6.63 -3.01 7.34
C VAL A 50 -7.50 -4.25 7.17
N SER A 51 -7.07 -5.22 6.37
CA SER A 51 -7.84 -6.44 6.12
C SER A 51 -7.97 -7.31 7.36
N TYR A 52 -6.94 -7.32 8.22
CA TYR A 52 -7.01 -7.98 9.52
C TYR A 52 -8.05 -7.33 10.44
N SER A 53 -8.06 -6.00 10.50
CA SER A 53 -8.98 -5.21 11.34
C SER A 53 -10.45 -5.27 10.91
N LEU A 54 -10.74 -5.66 9.67
CA LEU A 54 -12.11 -5.80 9.16
C LEU A 54 -12.87 -7.01 9.73
N GLY A 55 -12.22 -7.89 10.50
CA GLY A 55 -12.93 -8.80 11.41
C GLY A 55 -13.42 -10.13 10.81
N GLY A 56 -12.90 -10.53 9.64
CA GLY A 56 -13.17 -11.82 9.02
C GLY A 56 -14.39 -11.78 8.11
N GLY A 57 -14.14 -11.41 6.85
CA GLY A 57 -15.07 -11.50 5.73
C GLY A 57 -14.57 -12.51 4.68
N TYR A 58 -15.24 -12.56 3.53
CA TYR A 58 -14.82 -13.41 2.41
C TYR A 58 -13.47 -12.95 1.85
N LEU A 59 -12.64 -13.87 1.34
CA LEU A 59 -11.35 -13.55 0.70
C LEU A 59 -11.45 -12.45 -0.37
N LYS A 60 -12.58 -12.45 -1.11
CA LYS A 60 -12.89 -11.44 -2.12
C LYS A 60 -12.93 -10.02 -1.55
N GLU A 61 -13.36 -9.85 -0.30
CA GLU A 61 -13.43 -8.53 0.34
C GLU A 61 -12.04 -7.99 0.62
N GLY A 62 -11.13 -8.81 1.16
CA GLY A 62 -9.75 -8.41 1.45
C GLY A 62 -8.97 -8.06 0.20
N VAL A 63 -9.19 -8.80 -0.90
CA VAL A 63 -8.65 -8.43 -2.22
C VAL A 63 -9.12 -7.04 -2.62
N VAL A 64 -10.42 -6.76 -2.53
CA VAL A 64 -10.97 -5.46 -2.96
C VAL A 64 -10.44 -4.31 -2.09
N TYR A 65 -10.40 -4.47 -0.76
CA TYR A 65 -9.81 -3.43 0.10
C TYR A 65 -8.32 -3.24 -0.18
N GLY A 66 -7.57 -4.33 -0.40
CA GLY A 66 -6.17 -4.29 -0.80
C GLY A 66 -5.95 -3.55 -2.12
N VAL A 67 -6.68 -3.91 -3.17
CA VAL A 67 -6.61 -3.22 -4.47
C VAL A 67 -6.94 -1.74 -4.34
N LEU A 68 -8.01 -1.39 -3.61
CA LEU A 68 -8.39 0.02 -3.44
C LEU A 68 -7.31 0.83 -2.70
N ILE A 69 -6.69 0.26 -1.66
CA ILE A 69 -5.58 0.90 -0.95
C ILE A 69 -4.38 1.08 -1.87
N GLY A 70 -4.01 0.05 -2.63
CA GLY A 70 -2.87 0.10 -3.54
C GLY A 70 -3.06 1.08 -4.69
N LEU A 71 -4.26 1.13 -5.26
CA LEU A 71 -4.58 2.01 -6.39
C LEU A 71 -4.67 3.47 -5.92
N ILE A 72 -5.48 3.76 -4.91
CA ILE A 72 -5.69 5.13 -4.41
C ILE A 72 -4.43 5.63 -3.72
N GLY A 73 -3.86 4.83 -2.82
CA GLY A 73 -2.63 5.18 -2.11
C GLY A 73 -1.44 5.30 -3.05
N GLY A 74 -1.34 4.44 -4.07
CA GLY A 74 -0.27 4.50 -5.07
C GLY A 74 -0.34 5.76 -5.93
N VAL A 75 -1.55 6.17 -6.35
CA VAL A 75 -1.75 7.43 -7.07
C VAL A 75 -1.39 8.63 -6.19
N ILE A 76 -1.90 8.68 -4.95
CA ILE A 76 -1.61 9.78 -4.02
C ILE A 76 -0.10 9.85 -3.72
N GLY A 77 0.52 8.71 -3.39
CA GLY A 77 1.95 8.61 -3.12
C GLY A 77 2.81 9.02 -4.32
N GLY A 78 2.41 8.61 -5.53
CA GLY A 78 3.05 9.02 -6.78
C GLY A 78 2.99 10.53 -7.00
N ILE A 79 1.83 11.15 -6.76
CA ILE A 79 1.66 12.60 -6.88
C ILE A 79 2.54 13.33 -5.85
N LEU A 80 2.54 12.86 -4.61
CA LEU A 80 3.39 13.45 -3.55
C LEU A 80 4.88 13.34 -3.89
N SER A 81 5.32 12.20 -4.45
CA SER A 81 6.70 12.02 -4.88
C SER A 81 7.10 12.96 -6.01
N LEU A 82 6.22 13.17 -7.00
CA LEU A 82 6.47 14.15 -8.07
C LEU A 82 6.57 15.58 -7.54
N ILE A 83 5.68 15.98 -6.63
CA ILE A 83 5.72 17.30 -6.00
C ILE A 83 7.04 17.47 -5.23
N ALA A 84 7.46 16.45 -4.47
CA ALA A 84 8.73 16.48 -3.75
C ALA A 84 9.94 16.59 -4.71
N LEU A 85 9.95 15.83 -5.81
CA LEU A 85 10.99 15.91 -6.84
C LEU A 85 11.07 17.31 -7.46
N TRP A 86 9.92 17.90 -7.79
CA TRP A 86 9.85 19.25 -8.33
C TRP A 86 10.36 20.29 -7.33
N LEU A 87 10.03 20.16 -6.04
CA LEU A 87 10.52 21.06 -4.99
C LEU A 87 12.03 20.98 -4.78
N ILE A 88 12.65 19.81 -4.95
CA ILE A 88 14.09 19.61 -4.77
C ILE A 88 14.87 20.09 -6.01
N ASN A 89 14.40 19.75 -7.20
CA ASN A 89 15.16 19.97 -8.44
C ASN A 89 14.76 21.26 -9.18
N GLY A 90 13.66 21.91 -8.81
CA GLY A 90 13.15 23.13 -9.46
C GLY A 90 12.51 22.91 -10.84
N SER A 91 12.65 21.72 -11.43
CA SER A 91 12.04 21.33 -12.70
C SER A 91 11.68 19.84 -12.72
N LEU A 92 10.71 19.49 -13.56
CA LEU A 92 10.37 18.11 -13.89
C LEU A 92 10.84 17.84 -15.32
N GLU A 93 12.05 17.30 -15.49
CA GLU A 93 12.61 16.91 -16.80
C GLU A 93 12.06 15.55 -17.29
N LEU A 94 10.81 15.24 -16.97
CA LEU A 94 10.15 14.01 -17.38
C LEU A 94 9.14 14.33 -18.48
N SER A 95 9.22 13.59 -19.59
CA SER A 95 8.16 13.69 -20.62
C SER A 95 6.84 13.19 -20.04
N LEU A 96 5.74 13.87 -20.40
CA LEU A 96 4.37 13.51 -19.98
C LEU A 96 4.06 12.03 -20.20
N THR A 97 4.52 11.47 -21.33
CA THR A 97 4.35 10.05 -21.66
C THR A 97 5.02 9.14 -20.63
N ARG A 98 6.21 9.50 -20.15
CA ARG A 98 6.96 8.72 -19.14
C ARG A 98 6.28 8.78 -17.78
N ILE A 99 5.79 9.96 -17.40
CA ILE A 99 5.03 10.15 -16.16
C ILE A 99 3.78 9.27 -16.17
N ILE A 100 3.00 9.30 -17.25
CA ILE A 100 1.77 8.50 -17.36
C ILE A 100 2.09 7.00 -17.30
N LEU A 101 3.14 6.56 -18.00
CA LEU A 101 3.55 5.16 -18.01
C LEU A 101 3.97 4.70 -16.61
N ASP A 102 4.79 5.50 -15.91
CA ASP A 102 5.23 5.19 -14.54
C ASP A 102 4.05 5.16 -13.58
N PHE A 103 3.07 6.06 -13.72
CA PHE A 103 1.85 6.03 -12.91
C PHE A 103 1.04 4.76 -13.13
N LEU A 104 0.85 4.35 -14.38
CA LEU A 104 0.09 3.14 -14.71
C LEU A 104 0.78 1.89 -14.17
N VAL A 105 2.09 1.76 -14.41
CA VAL A 105 2.88 0.62 -13.92
C VAL A 105 2.85 0.58 -12.40
N ASN A 106 3.11 1.70 -11.73
CA ASN A 106 3.07 1.77 -10.28
C ASN A 106 1.68 1.45 -9.72
N ALA A 107 0.61 2.00 -10.30
CA ALA A 107 -0.75 1.71 -9.86
C ALA A 107 -1.07 0.21 -9.92
N ILE A 108 -0.66 -0.48 -11.00
CA ILE A 108 -0.83 -1.93 -11.14
C ILE A 108 -0.02 -2.69 -10.09
N VAL A 109 1.26 -2.33 -9.91
CA VAL A 109 2.15 -3.01 -8.97
C VAL A 109 1.68 -2.82 -7.52
N TYR A 110 1.43 -1.58 -7.08
CA TYR A 110 0.93 -1.30 -5.73
C TYR A 110 -0.43 -1.94 -5.48
N SER A 111 -1.35 -1.93 -6.47
CA SER A 111 -2.63 -2.62 -6.36
C SER A 111 -2.47 -4.12 -6.16
N THR A 112 -1.55 -4.75 -6.90
CA THR A 112 -1.29 -6.20 -6.81
C THR A 112 -0.68 -6.56 -5.47
N VAL A 113 0.34 -5.81 -5.02
CA VAL A 113 1.01 -6.02 -3.74
C VAL A 113 0.03 -5.83 -2.57
N SER A 114 -0.77 -4.77 -2.60
CA SER A 114 -1.78 -4.54 -1.57
C SER A 114 -2.92 -5.55 -1.63
N ALA A 115 -3.29 -6.08 -2.80
CA ALA A 115 -4.25 -7.19 -2.91
C ALA A 115 -3.74 -8.43 -2.17
N ILE A 116 -2.46 -8.79 -2.37
CA ILE A 116 -1.81 -9.91 -1.67
C ILE A 116 -1.82 -9.65 -0.15
N GLY A 117 -1.45 -8.44 0.27
CA GLY A 117 -1.52 -8.05 1.68
C GLY A 117 -2.93 -8.19 2.26
N GLY A 118 -3.95 -7.82 1.48
CA GLY A 118 -5.35 -7.94 1.91
C GLY A 118 -5.82 -9.39 2.10
N ILE A 119 -5.39 -10.30 1.22
CA ILE A 119 -5.63 -11.74 1.38
C ILE A 119 -4.98 -12.25 2.66
N ILE A 120 -3.71 -11.92 2.89
CA ILE A 120 -2.95 -12.36 4.07
C ILE A 120 -3.61 -11.86 5.35
N GLY A 121 -4.01 -10.58 5.40
CA GLY A 121 -4.68 -9.99 6.56
C GLY A 121 -5.96 -10.74 6.95
N LEU A 122 -6.79 -11.08 5.97
CA LEU A 122 -8.02 -11.86 6.22
C LEU A 122 -7.74 -13.27 6.72
N LEU A 123 -6.74 -13.96 6.14
CA LEU A 123 -6.35 -15.32 6.57
C LEU A 123 -5.89 -15.34 8.04
N LEU A 124 -5.20 -14.29 8.48
CA LEU A 124 -4.79 -14.13 9.87
C LEU A 124 -5.99 -13.93 10.81
N THR A 125 -7.01 -13.17 10.39
CA THR A 125 -8.23 -12.99 11.19
C THR A 125 -9.00 -14.29 11.37
N GLY A 126 -9.11 -15.10 10.32
CA GLY A 126 -9.76 -16.41 10.38
C GLY A 126 -9.11 -17.37 11.38
N LYS A 127 -7.77 -17.38 11.46
CA LYS A 127 -7.02 -18.16 12.45
C LYS A 127 -7.20 -17.65 13.88
N SER A 128 -7.24 -16.33 14.07
CA SER A 128 -7.40 -15.69 15.39
C SER A 128 -8.77 -16.02 16.03
N LYS A 129 -9.87 -15.94 15.24
CA LYS A 129 -11.21 -16.33 15.72
C LYS A 129 -11.30 -17.81 16.09
N ARG A 130 -10.69 -18.72 15.31
CA ARG A 130 -10.64 -20.16 15.65
C ARG A 130 -9.92 -20.42 16.97
N ARG A 131 -8.81 -19.73 17.26
CA ARG A 131 -8.10 -19.87 18.55
C ARG A 131 -8.95 -19.44 19.75
N LYS A 132 -9.75 -18.38 19.63
CA LYS A 132 -10.64 -17.93 20.73
C LYS A 132 -11.81 -18.86 21.03
N ILE A 133 -12.13 -19.81 20.15
CA ILE A 133 -13.22 -20.79 20.36
C ILE A 133 -12.69 -22.07 21.02
N ILE A 134 -11.39 -22.32 20.91
CA ILE A 134 -10.74 -23.57 21.38
C ILE A 134 -9.99 -23.34 22.72
N ALA A 135 -9.85 -22.10 23.17
CA ALA A 135 -9.31 -21.72 24.48
C ALA A 135 -10.43 -21.30 25.41
#